data_AF-A0A968DYZ0-F1
#
_entry.id   AF-A0A968DYZ0-F1
#
_cell.length_a   1.000
_cell.length_b   1.000
_cell.length_c   1.000
_cell.angle_alpha   90.00
_cell.angle_beta   90.00
_cell.angle_gamma   90.00
#
_symmetry.space_group_name_H-M   'P 1'
#
loop_
_entity.id
_entity.type
_entity.pdbx_description
1 polymer ?
#
loop_
_entity_poly.entity_id
_entity_poly.type
_entity_poly.pdbx_seq_one_letter_code
_entity_poly.pdbx_strand_id
1 'polypeptide(L)' 'VAYDSKDAAEHIRTKYEHFREVINTPEDFINRCAARSLMSGKPYFVQCTDNVKKPTADWLIVELAKYRREMFK' A
#
# COMPACT_ATOMS: atom_id res chain seq x y z
N VAL A 1 -13.93 8.23 2.99
CA VAL A 1 -14.28 7.44 4.19
C VAL A 1 -12.99 6.88 4.76
N ALA A 2 -12.87 6.84 6.09
CA ALA A 2 -11.72 6.24 6.77
C ALA A 2 -12.05 4.78 7.08
N TYR A 3 -11.04 3.92 7.01
CA TYR A 3 -11.12 2.50 7.35
C TYR A 3 -10.08 2.22 8.44
N ASP A 4 -10.35 1.22 9.28
CA ASP A 4 -9.33 0.75 10.20
C ASP A 4 -8.20 0.03 9.45
N SER A 5 -7.12 -0.31 10.15
CA SER A 5 -5.96 -0.96 9.55
C SER A 5 -6.28 -2.34 8.95
N LYS A 6 -7.25 -3.06 9.52
CA LYS A 6 -7.62 -4.41 9.08
C LYS A 6 -8.39 -4.32 7.77
N ASP A 7 -9.41 -3.48 7.72
CA ASP A 7 -10.20 -3.23 6.52
C ASP A 7 -9.35 -2.68 5.38
N ALA A 8 -8.43 -1.75 5.69
CA ALA A 8 -7.51 -1.20 4.70
C ALA A 8 -6.59 -2.28 4.11
N ALA A 9 -6.07 -3.20 4.95
CA ALA A 9 -5.23 -4.30 4.49
C ALA A 9 -6.02 -5.32 3.65
N GLU A 10 -7.26 -5.63 4.03
CA GLU A 10 -8.14 -6.54 3.28
C GLU A 10 -8.49 -5.97 1.91
N HIS A 11 -8.76 -4.66 1.84
CA HIS A 11 -9.01 -3.96 0.58
C HIS A 11 -7.82 -4.05 -0.38
N ILE A 12 -6.60 -3.82 0.12
CA ILE A 12 -5.37 -3.94 -0.67
C ILE A 12 -5.12 -5.41 -1.07
N ARG A 13 -5.43 -6.38 -0.19
CA ARG A 13 -5.28 -7.81 -0.50
C ARG A 13 -6.22 -8.26 -1.61
N THR A 14 -7.46 -7.79 -1.60
CA THR A 14 -8.41 -8.06 -2.70
C THR A 14 -7.89 -7.53 -4.03
N LYS A 15 -7.25 -6.35 -4.02
CA LYS A 15 -6.58 -5.82 -5.22
C LYS A 15 -5.39 -6.68 -5.65
N TYR A 16 -4.62 -7.19 -4.71
CA TYR A 16 -3.50 -8.08 -5.01
C TYR A 16 -3.96 -9.37 -5.68
N GLU A 17 -4.99 -10.04 -5.18
CA GLU A 17 -5.50 -11.26 -5.82
C GLU A 17 -5.95 -11.02 -7.27
N HIS A 18 -6.41 -9.82 -7.60
CA HIS A 18 -6.76 -9.44 -8.97
C HIS A 18 -5.54 -9.17 -9.88
N PHE A 19 -4.43 -8.66 -9.32
CA PHE A 19 -3.25 -8.25 -10.11
C PHE A 19 -2.04 -9.16 -9.97
N ARG A 20 -2.10 -10.19 -9.13
CA ARG A 20 -0.97 -11.07 -8.79
C ARG A 20 -0.23 -11.65 -10.00
N GLU A 21 -0.92 -11.92 -11.10
CA GLU A 21 -0.31 -12.48 -12.32
C GLU A 21 0.57 -11.48 -13.07
N VAL A 22 0.40 -10.17 -12.83
CA VAL A 22 1.14 -9.08 -13.50
C VAL A 22 2.02 -8.28 -12.55
N ILE A 23 2.15 -8.73 -11.29
CA ILE A 23 3.01 -8.13 -10.28
C ILE A 23 4.34 -8.89 -10.27
N ASN A 24 5.41 -8.22 -10.68
CA ASN A 24 6.75 -8.81 -10.70
C ASN A 24 7.60 -8.34 -9.51
N THR A 25 7.28 -7.16 -8.96
CA THR A 25 8.03 -6.52 -7.88
C THR A 25 7.11 -6.01 -6.78
N PRO A 26 7.62 -5.81 -5.54
CA PRO A 26 6.89 -5.10 -4.50
C PRO A 26 6.45 -3.68 -4.93
N GLU A 27 7.26 -3.01 -5.76
CA GLU A 27 6.94 -1.72 -6.33
C GLU A 27 5.76 -1.79 -7.31
N ASP A 28 5.63 -2.87 -8.11
CA ASP A 28 4.43 -3.11 -8.92
C ASP A 28 3.18 -3.27 -8.05
N PHE A 29 3.29 -4.01 -6.95
CA PHE A 29 2.21 -4.15 -5.98
C PHE A 29 1.80 -2.78 -5.41
N ILE A 30 2.75 -1.95 -4.99
CA ILE A 30 2.47 -0.62 -4.43
C ILE A 30 1.73 0.24 -5.46
N ASN A 31 2.23 0.28 -6.68
CA ASN A 31 1.67 1.09 -7.76
C ASN A 31 0.28 0.62 -8.21
N ARG A 32 0.05 -0.69 -8.30
CA ARG A 32 -1.19 -1.27 -8.86
C ARG A 32 -2.28 -1.50 -7.82
N CYS A 33 -1.91 -1.80 -6.58
CA CYS A 33 -2.85 -2.23 -5.54
C CYS A 33 -3.08 -1.17 -4.46
N ALA A 34 -2.06 -0.35 -4.14
CA ALA A 34 -2.07 0.48 -2.94
C ALA A 34 -1.95 2.00 -3.19
N ALA A 35 -1.67 2.45 -4.42
CA ALA A 35 -1.51 3.88 -4.71
C ALA A 35 -2.85 4.64 -4.83
N ARG A 36 -3.82 4.06 -5.55
CA ARG A 36 -5.09 4.74 -5.87
C ARG A 36 -6.21 3.77 -6.22
N SER A 37 -7.44 4.27 -6.13
CA SER A 37 -8.61 3.55 -6.62
C SER A 37 -8.62 3.48 -8.15
N LEU A 38 -8.80 2.28 -8.69
CA LEU A 38 -9.02 2.11 -10.13
C LEU A 38 -10.40 2.61 -10.57
N MET A 39 -11.40 2.56 -9.69
CA MET A 39 -12.76 2.99 -10.02
C MET A 39 -12.89 4.51 -10.07
N SER A 40 -12.20 5.22 -9.17
CA SER A 40 -12.36 6.66 -9.01
C SER A 40 -11.11 7.49 -9.30
N GLY A 41 -9.96 6.85 -9.53
CA GLY A 41 -8.66 7.50 -9.73
C GLY A 41 -8.07 8.17 -8.49
N LYS A 42 -8.80 8.24 -7.37
CA LYS A 42 -8.38 8.99 -6.17
C LYS A 42 -7.25 8.26 -5.42
N PRO A 43 -6.21 8.99 -4.96
CA PRO A 43 -5.11 8.41 -4.20
C PRO A 43 -5.57 7.91 -2.83
N TYR A 44 -4.93 6.86 -2.35
CA TYR A 44 -5.09 6.37 -0.99
C TYR A 44 -4.13 7.07 -0.04
N PHE A 45 -4.56 7.17 1.20
CA PHE A 45 -3.76 7.75 2.27
C PHE A 45 -3.80 6.87 3.50
N VAL A 46 -2.66 6.83 4.20
CA VAL A 46 -2.54 6.22 5.52
C VAL A 46 -2.37 7.33 6.55
N GLN A 47 -2.91 7.10 7.73
CA GLN A 47 -2.73 7.95 8.90
C GLN A 47 -2.30 7.04 10.05
N CYS A 48 -1.06 7.20 10.49
CA CYS A 48 -0.52 6.47 11.63
C CYS A 48 -0.86 7.21 12.94
N THR A 49 -0.40 6.69 14.06
CA THR A 49 -0.62 7.26 15.41
C THR A 49 -0.10 8.70 15.56
N ASP A 50 0.83 9.12 14.71
CA ASP A 50 1.34 10.49 14.62
C ASP A 50 0.34 11.49 14.00
N ASN A 51 -0.85 11.02 13.58
CA ASN A 51 -1.89 11.79 12.89
C ASN A 51 -1.44 12.46 11.58
N VAL A 52 -0.28 12.08 11.05
CA VAL A 52 0.20 12.64 9.78
C VAL A 52 -0.34 11.79 8.64
N LYS A 53 -1.21 12.40 7.82
CA LYS A 53 -1.76 11.78 6.62
C LYS A 53 -0.71 11.77 5.52
N LYS A 54 -0.37 10.58 5.01
CA LYS A 54 0.62 10.39 3.94
C LYS A 54 0.01 9.59 2.79
N PRO A 55 0.41 9.82 1.52
CA PRO A 55 0.04 8.94 0.43
C PRO A 55 0.46 7.50 0.76
N THR A 56 -0.45 6.54 0.57
CA THR A 56 -0.21 5.14 0.94
C THR A 56 0.99 4.55 0.19
N ALA A 57 1.18 4.93 -1.08
CA ALA A 57 2.32 4.48 -1.88
C ALA A 57 3.66 4.95 -1.29
N ASP A 58 3.79 6.23 -0.97
CA ASP A 58 5.02 6.80 -0.40
C ASP A 58 5.35 6.15 0.94
N TRP A 59 4.32 5.93 1.77
CA TRP A 59 4.49 5.24 3.04
C TRP A 59 4.97 3.79 2.86
N LEU A 60 4.37 3.03 1.94
CA LEU A 60 4.79 1.64 1.67
C LEU A 60 6.20 1.53 1.09
N ILE A 61 6.64 2.50 0.28
CA ILE A 61 8.03 2.53 -0.22
C ILE A 61 9.03 2.69 0.92
N VAL A 62 8.73 3.56 1.89
CA VAL A 62 9.56 3.74 3.07
C VAL A 62 9.59 2.47 3.92
N GLU A 63 8.45 1.83 4.14
CA GLU A 63 8.37 0.56 4.89
C GLU A 63 9.09 -0.58 4.17
N LEU A 64 8.97 -0.70 2.85
CA LEU A 64 9.71 -1.67 2.05
C LEU A 64 11.23 -1.47 2.18
N ALA A 65 11.70 -0.24 2.14
CA ALA A 65 13.12 0.07 2.33
C ALA A 65 13.61 -0.29 3.73
N LYS A 66 12.79 -0.07 4.78
CA LYS A 66 13.08 -0.51 6.15
C LYS A 66 13.17 -2.04 6.22
N TYR A 67 12.15 -2.73 5.73
CA TYR A 67 12.09 -4.19 5.69
C TYR A 67 13.33 -4.79 5.02
N ARG A 68 13.71 -4.28 3.83
CA ARG A 68 14.93 -4.73 3.13
C ARG A 68 16.19 -4.54 3.97
N ARG A 69 16.34 -3.42 4.68
CA ARG A 69 17.49 -3.20 5.58
C ARG A 69 17.51 -4.18 6.75
N GLU A 70 16.36 -4.53 7.28
CA GLU A 70 16.24 -5.47 8.40
C GLU A 70 16.51 -6.92 7.99
N MET A 71 16.21 -7.29 6.73
CA MET A 71 16.54 -8.63 6.20
C MET A 71 18.05 -8.91 6.11
N PHE A 72 18.89 -7.87 6.10
CA PHE A 72 20.36 -8.00 6.01
C PHE A 72 21.07 -7.67 7.34
N LYS A 73 20.34 -7.63 8.45
CA LYS A 73 20.90 -7.66 9.80
C LYS A 73 21.10 -9.10 10.26
#